data_AF-A0A841JSK4-F1
#
_entry.id   AF-A0A841JSK4-F1
#
_cell.length_a   1.000
_cell.length_b   1.000
_cell.length_c   1.000
_cell.angle_alpha   90.00
_cell.angle_beta   90.00
_cell.angle_gamma   90.00
#
_symmetry.space_group_name_H-M   'P 1'
#
loop_
_entity.id
_entity.type
_entity.pdbx_description
1 polymer ?
#
loop_
_entity_poly.entity_id
_entity_poly.type
_entity_poly.pdbx_seq_one_letter_code
_entity_poly.pdbx_strand_id
1 'polypeptide(L)' 'MNASFTTRHDGSVAMHLDTEAAKAVFASVVFAAQFHEDIVPLTEIARRGLCEQESRLNEGEVSCQ' A
#
# COMPACT_ATOMS: atom_id res chain seq x y z
N MET A 1 12.44 4.36 6.38
CA MET A 1 11.70 4.26 5.11
C MET A 1 12.68 3.85 4.03
N ASN A 2 12.63 2.57 3.69
CA ASN A 2 13.47 1.91 2.71
C ASN A 2 12.58 1.28 1.65
N ALA A 3 12.92 1.53 0.40
CA ALA A 3 12.26 0.95 -0.76
C ALA A 3 13.32 0.52 -1.76
N SER A 4 13.16 -0.66 -2.34
CA SER A 4 13.94 -1.09 -3.50
C SER A 4 13.02 -1.69 -4.56
N PHE A 5 13.48 -1.60 -5.81
CA PHE A 5 12.74 -2.01 -6.99
C PHE A 5 13.57 -3.03 -7.75
N THR A 6 12.93 -4.07 -8.25
CA THR A 6 13.56 -5.05 -9.14
C THR A 6 12.65 -5.28 -10.34
N THR A 7 13.16 -4.96 -11.53
CA THR A 7 12.48 -5.29 -12.78
C THR A 7 12.73 -6.75 -13.11
N ARG A 8 11.66 -7.50 -13.41
CA ARG A 8 11.73 -8.90 -13.82
C ARG A 8 11.78 -9.00 -15.34
N HIS A 9 12.25 -10.15 -15.83
CA HIS A 9 12.40 -10.41 -17.27
C HIS A 9 11.07 -10.41 -18.05
N ASP A 10 9.94 -10.57 -17.35
CA ASP A 10 8.58 -10.48 -17.91
C ASP A 10 8.05 -9.03 -18.02
N GLY A 11 8.86 -8.04 -17.67
CA GLY A 11 8.48 -6.63 -17.67
C GLY A 11 7.76 -6.16 -16.41
N SER A 12 7.51 -7.05 -15.44
CA SER A 12 6.92 -6.67 -14.16
C SER A 12 7.96 -6.03 -13.23
N VAL A 13 7.48 -5.25 -12.25
CA VAL A 13 8.32 -4.62 -11.22
C VAL A 13 7.92 -5.16 -9.86
N ALA A 14 8.89 -5.72 -9.14
CA ALA A 14 8.73 -6.08 -7.73
C ALA A 14 9.25 -4.94 -6.85
N MET A 15 8.45 -4.53 -5.87
CA MET A 15 8.82 -3.55 -4.85
C MET A 15 9.06 -4.27 -3.53
N HIS A 16 10.23 -4.05 -2.93
CA HIS A 16 10.51 -4.43 -1.55
C HIS A 16 10.41 -3.18 -0.69
N LEU A 17 9.41 -3.16 0.19
CA LEU A 17 9.08 -2.02 1.03
C LEU A 17 9.16 -2.42 2.50
N ASP A 18 9.77 -1.57 3.32
CA ASP A 18 9.55 -1.63 4.77
C ASP A 18 8.14 -1.12 5.13
N THR A 19 7.72 -1.32 6.37
CA THR A 19 6.37 -0.95 6.85
C THR A 19 6.01 0.50 6.55
N GLU A 20 6.93 1.43 6.78
CA GLU A 20 6.69 2.85 6.55
C GLU A 20 6.61 3.19 5.07
N ALA A 21 7.44 2.57 4.23
CA ALA A 21 7.35 2.73 2.79
C ALA A 21 6.05 2.14 2.22
N ALA A 22 5.59 0.99 2.73
CA ALA A 22 4.33 0.39 2.32
C ALA A 22 3.13 1.29 2.66
N LYS A 23 3.09 1.84 3.88
CA LYS A 23 2.04 2.80 4.28
C LYS A 23 2.03 4.03 3.38
N ALA A 24 3.20 4.61 3.10
CA ALA A 24 3.30 5.78 2.22
C ALA A 24 2.77 5.47 0.81
N VAL A 25 3.07 4.30 0.25
CA VAL A 25 2.56 3.87 -1.06
C VAL A 25 1.04 3.71 -1.02
N PHE A 26 0.49 2.98 -0.05
CA PHE A 26 -0.96 2.79 0.03
C PHE A 26 -1.72 4.10 0.27
N ALA A 27 -1.23 4.98 1.15
CA ALA A 27 -1.80 6.30 1.35
C ALA A 27 -1.76 7.15 0.07
N SER A 28 -0.67 7.07 -0.69
CA SER A 28 -0.54 7.75 -1.98
C SER A 28 -1.56 7.27 -3.01
N VAL A 29 -1.83 5.95 -3.05
CA VAL A 29 -2.86 5.39 -3.94
C VAL A 29 -4.25 5.89 -3.56
N VAL A 30 -4.60 5.87 -2.26
CA VAL A 30 -5.91 6.37 -1.77
C VAL A 30 -6.08 7.85 -2.07
N PHE A 31 -5.01 8.63 -1.94
CA PHE A 31 -5.02 10.05 -2.28
C PHE A 31 -5.19 10.26 -3.80
N ALA A 32 -4.38 9.60 -4.62
CA ALA A 32 -4.41 9.78 -6.07
C ALA A 32 -5.74 9.34 -6.71
N ALA A 33 -6.40 8.32 -6.15
CA ALA A 33 -7.72 7.86 -6.58
C ALA A 33 -8.81 8.95 -6.47
N GLN A 34 -8.62 9.98 -5.64
CA GLN A 34 -9.56 11.11 -5.56
C GLN A 34 -9.51 12.01 -6.79
N PHE A 35 -8.43 11.95 -7.57
CA PHE A 35 -8.16 12.83 -8.71
C PHE A 35 -8.04 12.07 -10.04
N HIS A 36 -7.82 10.76 -9.98
CA HIS A 36 -7.56 9.91 -11.14
C HIS A 36 -8.44 8.66 -11.12
N GLU A 37 -9.45 8.63 -12.00
CA GLU A 37 -10.43 7.54 -12.11
C GLU A 37 -9.76 6.19 -12.40
N ASP A 38 -8.67 6.17 -13.17
CA ASP A 38 -7.91 4.97 -13.51
C ASP A 38 -7.29 4.27 -12.28
N ILE A 39 -7.11 5.00 -11.17
CA ILE A 39 -6.52 4.49 -9.93
C ILE A 39 -7.60 4.04 -8.94
N VAL A 40 -8.86 4.47 -9.12
CA VAL A 40 -9.99 4.12 -8.23
C VAL A 40 -10.09 2.61 -7.95
N PRO A 41 -9.93 1.70 -8.93
CA PRO A 41 -9.98 0.25 -8.68
C PRO A 41 -8.96 -0.25 -7.66
N LEU A 42 -7.85 0.46 -7.47
CA LEU A 42 -6.79 0.10 -6.52
C LEU A 42 -7.09 0.56 -5.08
N THR A 43 -8.12 1.39 -4.88
CA THR A 43 -8.43 2.01 -3.58
C THR A 43 -8.76 0.99 -2.51
N GLU A 44 -9.52 -0.06 -2.84
CA GLU A 44 -9.89 -1.11 -1.89
C GLU A 44 -8.66 -1.85 -1.37
N ILE A 45 -7.76 -2.23 -2.29
CA ILE A 45 -6.51 -2.92 -1.97
C ILE A 45 -5.62 -2.03 -1.10
N ALA A 46 -5.51 -0.74 -1.43
CA ALA A 46 -4.71 0.20 -0.67
C ALA A 46 -5.24 0.45 0.75
N ARG A 47 -6.57 0.56 0.92
CA ARG A 47 -7.20 0.71 2.23
C ARG A 47 -6.99 -0.53 3.11
N ARG A 48 -7.14 -1.74 2.55
CA ARG A 48 -6.84 -2.99 3.26
C ARG A 48 -5.38 -3.07 3.67
N GLY A 49 -4.47 -2.72 2.74
CA GLY A 49 -3.04 -2.67 3.01
C GLY A 49 -2.70 -1.74 4.18
N LEU A 50 -3.30 -0.55 4.26
CA LEU A 50 -3.13 0.35 5.41
C LEU A 50 -3.61 -0.27 6.72
N CYS A 51 -4.81 -0.87 6.72
CA CYS A 51 -5.37 -1.52 7.91
C CYS A 51 -4.47 -2.65 8.40
N GLU A 52 -3.97 -3.50 7.50
CA GLU A 52 -3.06 -4.60 7.85
C GLU A 52 -1.73 -4.10 8.43
N GLN A 53 -1.17 -2.99 7.91
CA GLN A 53 0.05 -2.41 8.47
C GLN A 53 -0.19 -1.79 9.86
N GLU A 54 -1.37 -1.24 10.12
CA GLU A 54 -1.75 -0.72 11.45
C GLU A 54 -1.98 -1.85 12.45
N SER A 55 -2.70 -2.91 12.07
CA SER A 55 -2.93 -4.08 12.93
C SER A 55 -1.64 -4.83 13.29
N ARG A 56 -0.64 -4.83 12.40
CA ARG A 56 0.68 -5.46 12.68
C ARG A 56 1.57 -4.65 13.62
N LEU A 57 1.27 -3.37 13.81
CA LEU A 57 1.92 -2.51 14.81
C LEU A 57 1.16 -2.51 16.13
N ASN A 58 -0.15 -2.79 16.07
CA ASN A 58 -1.07 -2.83 17.20
C ASN A 58 -1.56 -4.27 17.43
N GLU A 59 -0.73 -5.19 17.94
CA GLU A 59 -1.18 -6.50 18.47
C GLU A 59 -2.08 -6.37 19.74
N GLY A 60 -2.88 -5.30 19.81
CA GLY A 60 -3.92 -5.02 20.77
C GLY A 60 -4.86 -3.99 20.15
N GLU A 61 -6.01 -4.46 19.66
CA GLU A 61 -7.14 -3.66 19.16
C GLU A 61 -6.86 -2.81 17.91
N VAL A 62 -7.42 -3.21 16.76
CA VAL A 62 -8.41 -2.43 15.99
C VAL A 62 -8.97 -3.34 14.90
N SER A 63 -10.29 -3.52 14.92
CA SER A 63 -11.10 -4.11 13.86
C SER A 63 -11.53 -3.02 12.90
N CYS A 64 -11.03 -3.04 11.67
CA CYS A 64 -11.55 -2.18 10.60
C CYS A 64 -12.71 -2.92 9.91
N GLN A 65 -13.94 -2.43 10.13
CA GLN A 65 -15.17 -2.89 9.44
C GLN A 65 -15.21 -2.39 7.99
#